data_AF-A0A1S9CQW1-F1
#
_entry.id   AF-A0A1S9CQW1-F1
#
_cell.length_a   1.000
_cell.length_b   1.000
_cell.length_c   1.000
_cell.angle_alpha   90.00
_cell.angle_beta   90.00
_cell.angle_gamma   90.00
#
_symmetry.space_group_name_H-M   'P 1'
#
loop_
_entity.id
_entity.type
_entity.pdbx_description
1 polymer ?
#
loop_
_entity_poly.entity_id
_entity_poly.type
_entity_poly.pdbx_seq_one_letter_code
_entity_poly.pdbx_strand_id
1 'polypeptide(L)'
;MIRVEESDMVFEFPEEQIFLIEHSKLHKSVGKGIKTVEFILHRRQDTLEFVEAKSSSPRPTSDNNIRFNEFIDEISDKFIRSFNVYYSAILQRHNTDEINEAFYKIDNSQVKYNFILIINGHKKEWLLAIEEAIQKKINYHTKIWKSNVLIMNHETAIQKKLIKSHQ
;
A
#
# COMPACT_ATOMS: atom_id res chain seq x y z
N MET A 1 1.79 -3.51 19.88
CA MET A 1 2.44 -3.75 18.57
C MET A 1 1.60 -4.75 17.81
N ILE A 2 1.23 -4.43 16.58
CA ILE A 2 0.57 -5.32 15.63
C ILE A 2 1.66 -5.90 14.72
N ARG A 3 1.63 -7.22 14.53
CA ARG A 3 2.56 -7.96 13.68
C ARG A 3 1.81 -8.53 12.49
N VAL A 4 2.33 -8.31 11.29
CA VAL A 4 1.80 -8.84 10.03
C VAL A 4 2.89 -9.66 9.37
N GLU A 5 2.61 -10.93 9.08
CA GLU A 5 3.45 -11.78 8.23
C GLU A 5 2.82 -11.81 6.85
N GLU A 6 3.51 -11.28 5.85
CA GLU A 6 2.99 -11.25 4.48
C GLU A 6 4.14 -11.37 3.48
N SER A 7 3.97 -12.21 2.46
CA SER A 7 4.92 -12.36 1.36
C SER A 7 6.38 -12.64 1.81
N ASP A 8 6.52 -13.52 2.81
CA ASP A 8 7.79 -13.88 3.46
C ASP A 8 8.52 -12.67 4.11
N MET A 9 7.76 -11.66 4.53
CA MET A 9 8.25 -10.48 5.24
C MET A 9 7.45 -10.27 6.53
N VAL A 10 8.11 -9.70 7.54
CA VAL A 10 7.48 -9.40 8.83
C VAL A 10 7.43 -7.90 9.02
N PHE A 11 6.22 -7.38 9.13
CA PHE A 11 5.90 -5.98 9.44
C PHE A 11 5.46 -5.89 10.90
N GLU A 12 5.93 -4.88 11.62
CA GLU A 12 5.58 -4.72 13.03
C GLU A 12 5.52 -3.24 13.42
N PHE A 13 4.33 -2.79 13.82
CA PHE A 13 4.07 -1.39 14.12
C PHE A 13 3.22 -1.23 15.39
N PRO A 14 3.27 -0.09 16.07
CA PRO A 14 2.30 0.24 17.11
C PRO A 14 0.87 0.23 16.54
N GLU A 15 -0.10 -0.16 17.36
CA GLU A 15 -1.51 -0.29 16.94
C GLU A 15 -2.08 1.04 16.46
N GLU A 16 -1.67 2.14 17.09
CA GLU A 16 -2.06 3.49 16.72
C GLU A 16 -1.49 3.97 15.37
N GLN A 17 -0.52 3.24 14.80
CA GLN A 17 0.12 3.59 13.53
C GLN A 17 -0.33 2.72 12.36
N ILE A 18 -1.10 1.66 12.58
CA ILE A 18 -1.42 0.69 11.52
C ILE A 18 -2.91 0.37 11.48
N PHE A 19 -3.45 0.35 10.27
CA PHE A 19 -4.80 -0.13 9.99
C PHE A 19 -4.74 -1.30 9.01
N LEU A 20 -5.16 -2.49 9.47
CA LEU A 20 -5.17 -3.74 8.70
C LEU A 20 -6.38 -3.78 7.75
N ILE A 21 -6.35 -2.95 6.71
CA ILE A 21 -7.49 -2.73 5.83
C ILE A 21 -7.98 -4.00 5.12
N GLU A 22 -7.09 -4.90 4.67
CA GLU A 22 -7.47 -6.11 3.93
C GLU A 22 -8.34 -7.10 4.74
N HIS A 23 -8.21 -7.08 6.06
CA HIS A 23 -8.95 -7.98 6.95
C HIS A 23 -10.05 -7.28 7.76
N SER A 24 -10.19 -5.97 7.57
CA SER A 24 -11.13 -5.13 8.30
C SER A 24 -12.61 -5.47 8.01
N LYS A 25 -13.48 -5.30 9.01
CA LYS A 25 -14.94 -5.27 8.81
C LYS A 25 -15.34 -4.14 7.87
N LEU A 26 -14.65 -3.00 7.91
CA LEU A 26 -14.85 -1.90 6.96
C LEU A 26 -14.79 -2.43 5.53
N HIS A 27 -13.68 -3.05 5.13
CA HIS A 27 -13.49 -3.62 3.79
C HIS A 27 -14.59 -4.62 3.43
N LYS A 28 -14.93 -5.54 4.33
CA LYS A 28 -16.03 -6.50 4.14
C LYS A 28 -17.38 -5.82 3.92
N SER A 29 -17.63 -4.69 4.58
CA SER A 29 -18.89 -3.94 4.49
C SER A 29 -19.07 -3.19 3.18
N VAL A 30 -17.98 -2.73 2.54
CA VAL A 30 -18.06 -2.00 1.25
C VAL A 30 -18.46 -2.96 0.12
N GLY A 31 -18.22 -4.27 0.29
CA GLY A 31 -18.81 -5.33 -0.52
C GLY A 31 -17.80 -6.21 -1.24
N LYS A 32 -18.32 -7.22 -1.94
CA LYS A 32 -17.50 -8.19 -2.68
C LYS A 32 -16.83 -7.54 -3.89
N GLY A 33 -15.63 -8.03 -4.23
CA GLY A 33 -14.92 -7.63 -5.45
C GLY A 33 -14.01 -6.41 -5.29
N ILE A 34 -13.92 -5.81 -4.11
CA ILE A 34 -12.96 -4.75 -3.80
C ILE A 34 -11.71 -5.42 -3.24
N LYS A 35 -10.59 -5.37 -3.96
CA LYS A 35 -9.27 -5.72 -3.40
C LYS A 35 -8.64 -4.47 -2.81
N THR A 36 -7.97 -4.62 -1.68
CA THR A 36 -7.23 -3.55 -1.00
C THR A 36 -5.77 -3.97 -0.83
N VAL A 37 -4.90 -3.01 -0.53
CA VAL A 37 -3.60 -3.27 0.05
C VAL A 37 -3.71 -3.99 1.40
N GLU A 38 -2.60 -4.53 1.87
CA GLU A 38 -2.50 -5.26 3.14
C GLU A 38 -2.87 -4.37 4.34
N PHE A 39 -2.23 -3.20 4.45
CA PHE A 39 -2.45 -2.27 5.54
C PHE A 39 -2.08 -0.83 5.17
N ILE A 40 -2.53 0.11 6.01
CA ILE A 40 -2.22 1.53 5.92
C ILE A 40 -1.42 1.93 7.15
N LEU A 41 -0.31 2.63 6.96
CA LEU A 41 0.51 3.18 8.04
C LEU A 41 0.31 4.69 8.16
N HIS A 42 0.16 5.15 9.40
CA HIS A 42 0.32 6.54 9.77
C HIS A 42 1.68 6.73 10.43
N ARG A 43 2.63 7.33 9.70
CA ARG A 43 4.00 7.57 10.16
C ARG A 43 4.22 9.03 10.55
N ARG A 44 5.33 9.25 11.26
CA ARG A 44 5.82 10.59 11.66
C ARG A 44 5.87 11.53 10.46
N GLN A 45 5.65 12.83 10.71
CA GLN A 45 5.51 13.89 9.69
C GLN A 45 4.22 13.76 8.84
N ASP A 46 3.14 13.25 9.46
CA ASP A 46 1.82 13.11 8.84
C ASP A 46 1.90 12.48 7.45
N THR A 47 2.50 11.30 7.39
CA THR A 47 2.61 10.53 6.16
C THR A 47 1.71 9.30 6.27
N LEU A 48 0.79 9.16 5.30
CA LEU A 48 -0.05 7.98 5.11
C LEU A 48 0.55 7.10 4.03
N GLU A 49 0.91 5.88 4.40
CA GLU A 49 1.51 4.89 3.50
C GLU A 49 0.54 3.72 3.28
N PHE A 50 0.13 3.50 2.05
CA PHE A 50 -0.71 2.37 1.64
C PHE A 50 0.21 1.26 1.15
N VAL A 51 0.35 0.18 1.92
CA VAL A 51 1.42 -0.81 1.73
C VAL A 51 0.86 -2.12 1.20
N GLU A 52 1.29 -2.47 -0.01
CA GLU A 52 1.12 -3.80 -0.61
C GLU A 52 2.44 -4.56 -0.54
N ALA A 53 2.37 -5.85 -0.21
CA ALA A 53 3.51 -6.74 -0.18
C ALA A 53 3.31 -7.91 -1.16
N LYS A 54 4.37 -8.29 -1.88
CA LYS A 54 4.36 -9.42 -2.81
C LYS A 54 5.62 -10.26 -2.66
N SER A 55 5.49 -11.58 -2.75
CA SER A 55 6.63 -12.51 -2.76
C SER A 55 7.38 -12.50 -4.10
N SER A 56 6.71 -12.09 -5.17
CA SER A 56 7.28 -12.01 -6.52
C SER A 56 6.51 -11.04 -7.43
N SER A 57 7.07 -10.76 -8.61
CA SER A 57 6.40 -10.05 -9.69
C SER A 57 6.79 -10.62 -11.05
N PRO A 58 5.92 -10.52 -12.07
CA PRO A 58 6.25 -10.90 -13.43
C PRO A 58 7.41 -10.07 -13.97
N ARG A 59 8.30 -10.69 -14.75
CA ARG A 59 9.37 -9.97 -15.46
C ARG A 59 8.78 -9.12 -16.59
N PRO A 60 9.28 -7.89 -16.80
CA PRO A 60 8.87 -7.00 -17.89
C PRO A 60 9.52 -7.40 -19.22
N THR A 61 9.20 -8.60 -19.71
CA THR A 61 9.69 -9.13 -21.00
C THR A 61 8.54 -9.23 -22.00
N SER A 62 8.85 -9.16 -23.30
CA SER A 62 7.84 -9.28 -24.38
C SER A 62 6.88 -10.45 -24.19
N ASP A 63 7.43 -11.60 -23.80
CA ASP A 63 6.72 -12.87 -23.70
C ASP A 63 5.83 -12.95 -22.44
N ASN A 64 5.95 -11.97 -21.54
CA ASN A 64 5.25 -11.93 -20.26
C ASN A 64 4.41 -10.66 -20.09
N ASN A 65 4.22 -9.90 -21.16
CA ASN A 65 3.51 -8.61 -21.15
C ASN A 65 2.08 -8.71 -20.61
N ILE A 66 1.35 -9.79 -20.91
CA ILE A 66 -0.03 -9.96 -20.40
C ILE A 66 -0.03 -10.05 -18.87
N ARG A 67 0.74 -10.98 -18.30
CA ARG A 67 0.85 -11.15 -16.85
C ARG A 67 1.45 -9.92 -16.17
N PHE A 68 2.40 -9.25 -16.82
CA PHE A 68 2.95 -7.99 -16.34
C PHE A 68 1.86 -6.93 -16.24
N ASN A 69 1.09 -6.70 -17.31
CA ASN A 69 0.00 -5.74 -17.30
C ASN A 69 -1.08 -6.10 -16.27
N GLU A 70 -1.47 -7.37 -16.15
CA GLU A 70 -2.42 -7.83 -15.13
C GLU A 70 -1.91 -7.55 -13.70
N PHE A 71 -0.61 -7.73 -13.46
CA PHE A 71 0.02 -7.39 -12.19
C PHE A 71 -0.03 -5.89 -11.92
N ILE A 72 0.37 -5.05 -12.89
CA ILE A 72 0.31 -3.59 -12.76
C ILE A 72 -1.13 -3.13 -12.50
N ASP A 73 -2.10 -3.76 -13.16
CA ASP A 73 -3.52 -3.50 -13.00
C ASP A 73 -4.01 -3.85 -11.60
N GLU A 74 -3.66 -5.03 -11.10
CA GLU A 74 -4.02 -5.46 -9.74
C GLU A 74 -3.48 -4.48 -8.68
N ILE A 75 -2.19 -4.16 -8.74
CA ILE A 75 -1.55 -3.31 -7.73
C ILE A 75 -2.12 -1.89 -7.78
N SER A 76 -2.29 -1.34 -8.98
CA SER A 76 -2.86 -0.01 -9.17
C SER A 76 -4.30 0.05 -8.64
N ASP A 77 -5.11 -0.96 -8.93
CA ASP A 77 -6.47 -1.05 -8.41
C ASP A 77 -6.50 -1.16 -6.89
N LYS A 78 -5.64 -2.00 -6.29
CA LYS A 78 -5.50 -2.10 -4.83
C LYS A 78 -5.17 -0.74 -4.21
N PHE A 79 -4.22 0.01 -4.76
CA PHE A 79 -3.88 1.36 -4.28
C PHE A 79 -5.07 2.32 -4.31
N ILE A 80 -5.73 2.46 -5.46
CA ILE A 80 -6.84 3.41 -5.59
C ILE A 80 -8.05 2.99 -4.75
N ARG A 81 -8.37 1.70 -4.71
CA ARG A 81 -9.49 1.18 -3.93
C ARG A 81 -9.23 1.33 -2.43
N SER A 82 -8.03 1.02 -1.94
CA SER A 82 -7.68 1.26 -0.54
C SER A 82 -7.77 2.71 -0.14
N PHE A 83 -7.29 3.62 -1.00
CA PHE A 83 -7.43 5.05 -0.78
C PHE A 83 -8.91 5.44 -0.62
N ASN A 84 -9.76 5.00 -1.55
CA ASN A 84 -11.20 5.28 -1.50
C ASN A 84 -11.89 4.68 -0.28
N VAL A 85 -11.59 3.42 0.07
CA VAL A 85 -12.15 2.75 1.25
C VAL A 85 -11.75 3.49 2.53
N TYR A 86 -10.46 3.82 2.69
CA TYR A 86 -9.97 4.60 3.82
C TYR A 86 -10.68 5.94 3.94
N TYR A 87 -10.70 6.74 2.87
CA TYR A 87 -11.36 8.04 2.89
C TYR A 87 -12.87 7.96 3.07
N SER A 88 -13.51 6.89 2.61
CA SER A 88 -14.94 6.68 2.88
C SER A 88 -15.21 6.56 4.38
N ALA A 89 -14.31 5.97 5.16
CA ALA A 89 -14.43 5.90 6.62
C ALA A 89 -14.04 7.21 7.30
N ILE A 90 -12.96 7.87 6.87
CA ILE A 90 -12.55 9.18 7.41
C ILE A 90 -13.64 10.24 7.20
N LEU A 91 -14.31 10.22 6.05
CA LEU A 91 -15.41 11.11 5.70
C LEU A 91 -16.77 10.62 6.23
N GLN A 92 -16.79 9.61 7.11
CA GLN A 92 -17.97 9.08 7.78
C GLN A 92 -19.07 8.60 6.81
N ARG A 93 -18.69 8.15 5.61
CA ARG A 93 -19.59 7.46 4.67
C ARG A 93 -19.80 6.01 5.08
N HIS A 94 -18.80 5.41 5.73
CA HIS A 94 -18.88 4.10 6.37
C HIS A 94 -18.40 4.23 7.81
N ASN A 95 -19.19 3.71 8.75
CA ASN A 95 -18.81 3.69 10.16
C ASN A 95 -17.95 2.47 10.45
N THR A 96 -16.85 2.67 11.18
CA THR A 96 -15.99 1.60 11.68
C THR A 96 -15.36 2.01 13.01
N ASP A 97 -15.14 1.04 13.88
CA ASP A 97 -14.40 1.15 15.14
C ASP A 97 -12.95 0.64 15.02
N GLU A 98 -12.56 0.12 13.84
CA GLU A 98 -11.26 -0.54 13.62
C GLU A 98 -10.14 0.45 13.24
N ILE A 99 -10.48 1.68 12.85
CA ILE A 99 -9.51 2.72 12.56
C ILE A 99 -9.19 3.45 13.87
N ASN A 100 -7.92 3.44 14.27
CA ASN A 100 -7.49 4.13 15.48
C ASN A 100 -7.76 5.65 15.38
N GLU A 101 -8.12 6.29 16.50
CA GLU A 101 -8.41 7.73 16.57
C GLU A 101 -7.28 8.62 16.00
N ALA A 102 -6.03 8.15 16.08
CA ALA A 102 -4.88 8.85 15.52
C ALA A 102 -5.00 9.12 14.00
N PHE A 103 -5.68 8.26 13.24
CA PHE A 103 -5.91 8.45 11.80
C PHE A 103 -6.95 9.55 11.53
N TYR A 104 -7.96 9.68 12.39
CA TYR A 104 -8.98 10.75 12.27
C TYR A 104 -8.43 12.13 12.63
N LYS A 105 -7.33 12.18 13.38
CA LYS A 105 -6.63 13.41 13.79
C LYS A 105 -5.65 13.94 12.75
N ILE A 106 -5.44 13.22 11.65
CA ILE A 106 -4.54 13.64 10.56
C ILE A 106 -5.10 14.90 9.87
N ASP A 107 -4.25 15.91 9.71
CA ASP A 107 -4.56 17.06 8.87
C ASP A 107 -4.48 16.67 7.39
N ASN A 108 -5.63 16.36 6.81
CA ASN A 108 -5.76 15.95 5.41
C ASN A 108 -5.33 17.03 4.41
N SER A 109 -5.16 18.29 4.84
CA SER A 109 -4.64 19.36 3.97
C SER A 109 -3.12 19.34 3.83
N GLN A 110 -2.40 18.73 4.79
CA GLN A 110 -0.94 18.67 4.83
C GLN A 110 -0.36 17.26 4.68
N VAL A 111 -1.18 16.24 4.93
CA VAL A 111 -0.74 14.84 4.91
C VAL A 111 -0.12 14.46 3.56
N LYS A 112 0.98 13.71 3.62
CA LYS A 112 1.61 13.13 2.43
C LYS A 112 1.12 11.72 2.21
N TYR A 113 0.79 11.40 0.97
CA TYR A 113 0.34 10.06 0.59
C TYR A 113 1.44 9.32 -0.16
N ASN A 114 1.75 8.10 0.27
CA ASN A 114 2.64 7.19 -0.44
C ASN A 114 1.92 5.87 -0.72
N PHE A 115 1.90 5.46 -1.98
CA PHE A 115 1.52 4.12 -2.40
C PHE A 115 2.78 3.26 -2.50
N ILE A 116 2.90 2.25 -1.65
CA ILE A 116 4.12 1.48 -1.49
C ILE A 116 3.87 0.03 -1.92
N LEU A 117 4.68 -0.46 -2.85
CA LEU A 117 4.78 -1.89 -3.16
C LEU A 117 6.14 -2.39 -2.70
N ILE A 118 6.14 -3.43 -1.86
CA ILE A 118 7.36 -4.11 -1.42
C ILE A 118 7.37 -5.51 -2.04
N ILE A 119 8.43 -5.82 -2.80
CA ILE A 119 8.57 -7.12 -3.45
C ILE A 119 9.76 -7.87 -2.86
N ASN A 120 9.50 -9.04 -2.29
CA ASN A 120 10.56 -9.87 -1.75
C ASN A 120 11.48 -10.41 -2.86
N GLY A 121 12.76 -10.62 -2.54
CA GLY A 121 13.76 -11.21 -3.44
C GLY A 121 14.12 -10.43 -4.71
N HIS A 122 13.53 -9.24 -4.96
CA HIS A 122 13.79 -8.50 -6.19
C HIS A 122 15.10 -7.71 -6.18
N LYS A 123 15.76 -7.65 -7.34
CA LYS A 123 16.87 -6.72 -7.60
C LYS A 123 16.33 -5.33 -7.90
N LYS A 124 17.09 -4.30 -7.51
CA LYS A 124 16.71 -2.89 -7.73
C LYS A 124 16.48 -2.56 -9.20
N GLU A 125 17.26 -3.12 -10.12
CA GLU A 125 17.10 -2.88 -11.56
C GLU A 125 15.74 -3.33 -12.13
N TRP A 126 15.07 -4.29 -11.50
CA TRP A 126 13.77 -4.81 -11.97
C TRP A 126 12.59 -3.96 -11.49
N LEU A 127 12.81 -3.13 -10.47
CA LEU A 127 11.76 -2.31 -9.87
C LEU A 127 11.37 -1.13 -10.74
N LEU A 128 12.32 -0.60 -11.53
CA LEU A 128 12.11 0.62 -12.33
C LEU A 128 10.96 0.46 -13.32
N ALA A 129 10.91 -0.65 -14.05
CA ALA A 129 9.83 -0.90 -15.01
C ALA A 129 8.45 -1.01 -14.35
N ILE A 130 8.39 -1.57 -13.13
CA ILE A 130 7.16 -1.68 -12.34
C ILE A 130 6.72 -0.30 -11.84
N GLU A 131 7.67 0.48 -11.32
CA GLU A 131 7.44 1.85 -10.83
C GLU A 131 6.91 2.75 -11.95
N GLU A 132 7.58 2.77 -13.09
CA GLU A 132 7.16 3.56 -14.26
C GLU A 132 5.76 3.16 -14.75
N ALA A 133 5.48 1.85 -14.82
CA ALA A 133 4.19 1.34 -15.28
C ALA A 133 3.04 1.69 -14.33
N ILE A 134 3.22 1.49 -13.02
CA ILE A 134 2.22 1.88 -12.01
C ILE A 134 2.04 3.39 -12.02
N GLN A 135 3.13 4.16 -11.97
CA GLN A 135 3.07 5.62 -11.93
C GLN A 135 2.37 6.19 -13.16
N LYS A 136 2.62 5.61 -14.35
CA LYS A 136 1.88 5.97 -15.56
C LYS A 136 0.39 5.65 -15.44
N LYS A 137 0.02 4.48 -14.94
CA LYS A 137 -1.37 4.03 -14.84
C LYS A 137 -2.19 4.88 -13.86
N ILE A 138 -1.63 5.20 -12.70
CA ILE A 138 -2.33 5.99 -11.67
C ILE A 138 -1.93 7.47 -11.66
N ASN A 139 -1.29 7.97 -12.71
CA ASN A 139 -0.80 9.36 -12.82
C ASN A 139 -1.90 10.40 -12.57
N TYR A 140 -3.13 10.13 -13.03
CA TYR A 140 -4.25 11.03 -12.79
C TYR A 140 -4.53 11.17 -11.28
N HIS A 141 -4.50 10.06 -10.55
CA HIS A 141 -4.75 10.02 -9.12
C HIS A 141 -3.62 10.71 -8.35
N THR A 142 -2.37 10.41 -8.70
CA THR A 142 -1.21 11.01 -8.03
C THR A 142 -1.14 12.52 -8.23
N LYS A 143 -1.55 13.03 -9.40
CA LYS A 143 -1.68 14.48 -9.64
C LYS A 143 -2.80 15.14 -8.83
N ILE A 144 -3.97 14.50 -8.75
CA ILE A 144 -5.12 15.04 -7.98
C ILE A 144 -4.76 15.13 -6.50
N TRP A 145 -4.18 14.06 -5.95
CA TRP A 145 -3.93 13.92 -4.51
C TRP A 145 -2.52 14.31 -4.07
N LYS A 146 -1.67 14.75 -5.01
CA LYS A 146 -0.25 15.06 -4.76
C LYS A 146 0.47 13.91 -4.02
N SER A 147 0.22 12.68 -4.45
CA SER A 147 0.74 11.47 -3.83
C SER A 147 1.95 10.90 -4.57
N ASN A 148 2.73 10.05 -3.90
CA ASN A 148 3.89 9.36 -4.47
C ASN A 148 3.61 7.87 -4.67
N VAL A 149 4.31 7.25 -5.61
CA VAL A 149 4.42 5.80 -5.77
C VAL A 149 5.85 5.43 -5.41
N LEU A 150 6.03 4.42 -4.56
CA LEU A 150 7.34 3.95 -4.13
C LEU A 150 7.39 2.42 -4.28
N ILE A 151 8.22 1.93 -5.18
CA ILE A 151 8.43 0.48 -5.36
C ILE A 151 9.80 0.12 -4.80
N MET A 152 9.85 -0.90 -3.95
CA MET A 152 11.10 -1.29 -3.29
C MET A 152 11.21 -2.79 -3.08
N ASN A 153 12.45 -3.26 -2.96
CA ASN A 153 12.72 -4.62 -2.52
C ASN A 153 12.77 -4.71 -0.99
N HIS A 154 12.76 -5.93 -0.46
CA HIS A 154 12.86 -6.21 0.97
C HIS A 154 14.08 -5.53 1.63
N GLU A 155 15.26 -5.55 1.01
CA GLU A 155 16.47 -4.89 1.56
C GLU A 155 16.25 -3.39 1.80
N THR A 156 15.64 -2.71 0.82
CA THR A 156 15.33 -1.28 0.93
C THR A 156 14.23 -1.03 1.97
N ALA A 157 13.25 -1.94 2.07
CA ALA A 157 12.22 -1.88 3.10
C ALA A 157 12.79 -2.05 4.52
N ILE A 158 13.81 -2.90 4.72
CA ILE A 158 14.55 -3.01 6.00
C ILE A 158 15.20 -1.68 6.33
N GLN A 159 15.91 -1.07 5.37
CA GLN A 159 16.58 0.23 5.55
C GLN A 159 15.60 1.34 5.92
N LYS A 160 14.39 1.33 5.34
CA LYS A 160 13.30 2.27 5.63
C LYS A 160 12.52 1.93 6.91
N LYS A 161 12.89 0.86 7.62
CA LYS A 161 12.24 0.33 8.82
C LYS A 161 10.76 -0.02 8.58
N LEU A 162 10.45 -0.52 7.39
CA LEU A 162 9.12 -1.03 7.03
C LEU A 162 8.98 -2.51 7.40
N ILE A 163 10.05 -3.29 7.22
CA ILE A 163 10.09 -4.70 7.60
C ILE A 163 11.21 -4.94 8.62
N LYS A 164 11.05 -5.98 9.44
CA LYS A 164 12.11 -6.46 10.35
C LYS A 164 13.21 -7.16 9.54
N SER A 165 14.46 -6.98 9.96
CA SER A 165 15.54 -7.84 9.47
C SER A 165 15.35 -9.25 10.00
N HIS A 166 15.48 -10.26 9.13
CA HIS A 166 15.66 -11.63 9.59
C HIS A 166 16.97 -11.69 10.40
N GLN A 167 16.90 -12.14 11.65
CA GLN A 167 18.08 -12.46 12.46
C GLN A 167 18.66 -13.80 12.05
#